data_AF-A0A8S3YN83-F1
#
_entry.id   AF-A0A8S3YN83-F1
#
_cell.length_a   1.000
_cell.length_b   1.000
_cell.length_c   1.000
_cell.angle_alpha   90.00
_cell.angle_beta   90.00
_cell.angle_gamma   90.00
#
_symmetry.space_group_name_H-M   'P 1'
#
loop_
_entity.id
_entity.type
_entity.pdbx_description
1 polymer ?
#
loop_
_entity_poly.entity_id
_entity_poly.type
_entity_poly.pdbx_seq_one_letter_code
_entity_poly.pdbx_strand_id
1 'polypeptide(L)'
;GEIIVDRTAITNLQFFSSSLHQQTICDRKLRMGNIGDGGWEICDDPDVRPIPPCIVYSFGINYDFSFDDQASSLYGCHVFSFDPSMKKFPDKKNRSPLVHFYKVGLSNTTATTSKKWALKTFTDIRAMLGHTTTNIDIVKMDIENSEWLALPEMINSDQLTTVRQLMVEYHVEESTRPFLLSSLQTIQAVEKAGFKKYYVHKNPVCVERIEGFPIARSHCYEVHYIRR
;
A
#
# COMPACT_ATOMS: atom_id res chain seq x y z
N GLY A 1 -11.76 -36.30 -19.26
CA GLY A 1 -10.32 -36.04 -19.06
C GLY A 1 -10.12 -35.67 -17.62
N GLU A 2 -9.12 -36.23 -16.94
CA GLU A 2 -8.77 -35.81 -15.59
C GLU A 2 -8.34 -34.34 -15.64
N ILE A 3 -9.03 -33.51 -14.86
CA ILE A 3 -8.67 -32.11 -14.66
C ILE A 3 -7.38 -32.13 -13.84
N ILE A 4 -6.26 -31.76 -14.45
CA ILE A 4 -4.98 -31.64 -13.75
C ILE A 4 -5.08 -30.39 -12.88
N VAL A 5 -5.41 -30.58 -11.60
CA VAL A 5 -5.37 -29.52 -10.60
C VAL A 5 -3.91 -29.12 -10.39
N ASP A 6 -3.57 -27.84 -10.59
CA ASP A 6 -2.24 -27.32 -10.21
C ASP A 6 -2.14 -27.19 -8.68
N ARG A 7 -1.89 -28.34 -8.05
CA ARG A 7 -1.73 -28.45 -6.60
C ARG A 7 -0.54 -27.63 -6.09
N THR A 8 0.45 -27.34 -6.94
CA THR A 8 1.65 -26.59 -6.57
C THR A 8 1.33 -25.11 -6.42
N ALA A 9 0.65 -24.52 -7.40
CA ALA A 9 0.18 -23.14 -7.35
C ALA A 9 -0.72 -22.90 -6.12
N ILE A 10 -1.67 -23.80 -5.86
CA ILE A 10 -2.56 -23.73 -4.70
C ILE A 10 -1.78 -23.76 -3.38
N THR A 11 -0.83 -24.68 -3.25
CA THR A 11 -0.03 -24.83 -2.02
C THR A 11 0.83 -23.59 -1.77
N ASN A 12 1.43 -23.02 -2.83
CA ASN A 12 2.27 -21.85 -2.70
C ASN A 12 1.47 -20.60 -2.28
N LEU A 13 0.29 -20.38 -2.87
CA LEU A 13 -0.59 -19.27 -2.50
C LEU A 13 -1.15 -19.42 -1.07
N GLN A 14 -1.46 -20.64 -0.65
CA GLN A 14 -1.84 -20.91 0.75
C GLN A 14 -0.71 -20.57 1.72
N PHE A 15 0.52 -20.98 1.38
CA PHE A 15 1.69 -20.66 2.19
C PHE A 15 1.90 -19.14 2.28
N PHE A 16 1.82 -18.43 1.15
CA PHE A 16 1.90 -16.97 1.12
C PHE A 16 0.84 -16.32 2.01
N SER A 17 -0.44 -16.67 1.84
CA SER A 17 -1.53 -16.11 2.65
C SER A 17 -1.36 -16.40 4.14
N SER A 18 -0.82 -17.56 4.52
CA SER A 18 -0.56 -17.91 5.93
C SER A 18 0.54 -17.06 6.58
N SER A 19 1.47 -16.52 5.77
CA SER A 19 2.54 -15.63 6.24
C SER A 19 2.02 -14.24 6.65
N LEU A 20 0.81 -13.89 6.25
CA LEU A 20 0.16 -12.60 6.52
C LEU A 20 -0.65 -12.60 7.83
N HIS A 21 -0.24 -13.38 8.84
CA HIS A 21 -0.92 -13.36 10.12
C HIS A 21 -0.68 -12.04 10.87
N GLN A 22 -1.64 -11.65 11.70
CA GLN A 22 -1.54 -10.49 12.59
C GLN A 22 -0.46 -10.73 13.66
N GLN A 23 0.36 -9.72 13.91
CA GLN A 23 1.53 -9.78 14.80
C GLN A 23 1.41 -8.85 16.02
N THR A 24 0.59 -7.81 15.93
CA THR A 24 0.33 -6.85 17.01
C THR A 24 -1.14 -6.44 17.02
N ILE A 25 -1.58 -5.82 18.11
CA ILE A 25 -2.94 -5.33 18.26
C ILE A 25 -2.95 -3.83 18.03
N CYS A 26 -3.97 -3.39 17.29
CA CYS A 26 -4.43 -2.02 17.31
C CYS A 26 -5.79 -1.99 17.99
N ASP A 27 -5.91 -1.32 19.14
CA ASP A 27 -7.13 -1.32 19.95
C ASP A 27 -8.25 -0.50 19.29
N ARG A 28 -7.88 0.58 18.61
CA ARG A 28 -8.81 1.46 17.90
C ARG A 28 -8.50 1.48 16.41
N LYS A 29 -9.18 0.63 15.64
CA LYS A 29 -9.11 0.66 14.18
C LYS A 29 -10.25 1.52 13.62
N LEU A 30 -9.92 2.50 12.78
CA LEU A 30 -10.90 3.34 12.09
C LEU A 30 -10.81 3.11 10.59
N ARG A 31 -11.90 2.64 9.97
CA ARG A 31 -12.00 2.54 8.51
C ARG A 31 -12.27 3.92 7.93
N MET A 32 -11.44 4.33 6.98
CA MET A 32 -11.57 5.59 6.25
C MET A 32 -11.77 5.36 4.76
N GLY A 33 -12.58 6.20 4.13
CA GLY A 33 -12.96 6.09 2.73
C GLY A 33 -14.21 5.25 2.53
N ASN A 34 -14.29 4.53 1.42
CA ASN A 34 -15.45 3.69 1.09
C ASN A 34 -15.64 2.53 2.08
N ILE A 35 -16.89 2.08 2.24
CA ILE A 35 -17.18 0.87 3.02
C ILE A 35 -16.68 -0.38 2.29
N GLY A 36 -16.81 -0.41 0.96
CA GLY A 36 -16.24 -1.46 0.11
C GLY A 36 -14.83 -1.11 -0.35
N ASP A 37 -14.50 -1.47 -1.59
CA ASP A 37 -13.20 -1.19 -2.21
C ASP A 37 -12.81 0.31 -2.14
N GLY A 38 -11.52 0.58 -1.90
CA GLY A 38 -10.98 1.93 -1.71
C GLY A 38 -10.95 2.45 -0.27
N GLY A 39 -11.51 1.72 0.71
CA GLY A 39 -11.45 2.08 2.13
C GLY A 39 -10.38 1.34 2.93
N TRP A 40 -9.75 2.01 3.90
CA TRP A 40 -8.55 1.53 4.61
C TRP A 40 -8.64 1.76 6.12
N GLU A 41 -8.19 0.78 6.90
CA GLU A 41 -8.14 0.82 8.36
C GLU A 41 -6.88 1.51 8.85
N ILE A 42 -7.03 2.65 9.54
CA ILE A 42 -5.97 3.33 10.28
C ILE A 42 -5.95 2.87 11.73
N CYS A 43 -4.75 2.69 12.28
CA CYS A 43 -4.61 2.50 13.71
C CYS A 43 -4.65 3.84 14.45
N ASP A 44 -5.66 4.00 15.29
CA ASP A 44 -5.97 5.21 16.05
C ASP A 44 -5.53 5.11 17.53
N ASP A 45 -4.64 4.18 17.84
CA ASP A 45 -4.06 4.04 19.18
C ASP A 45 -3.21 5.28 19.52
N PRO A 46 -3.21 5.77 20.78
CA PRO A 46 -2.59 7.05 21.14
C PRO A 46 -1.10 7.19 20.80
N ASP A 47 -0.35 6.09 20.78
CA ASP A 47 1.09 6.05 20.51
C ASP A 47 1.43 6.11 19.01
N VAL A 48 0.51 5.68 18.15
CA VAL A 48 0.72 5.65 16.69
C VAL A 48 -0.22 6.56 15.89
N ARG A 49 -1.22 7.17 16.54
CA ARG A 49 -2.18 8.09 15.94
C ARG A 49 -1.47 9.28 15.26
N PRO A 50 -1.91 9.72 14.07
CA PRO A 50 -1.44 10.99 13.48
C PRO A 50 -1.83 12.20 14.34
N ILE A 51 -0.87 13.11 14.59
CA ILE A 51 -1.09 14.33 15.38
C ILE A 51 -0.52 15.52 14.60
N PRO A 52 -1.28 16.62 14.40
CA PRO A 52 -0.77 17.80 13.71
C PRO A 52 0.49 18.42 14.36
N PRO A 53 1.45 18.90 13.54
CA PRO A 53 1.50 18.79 12.08
C PRO A 53 1.82 17.34 11.65
N CYS A 54 0.99 16.77 10.78
CA CYS A 54 1.10 15.38 10.31
C CYS A 54 0.99 15.29 8.78
N ILE A 55 1.60 14.25 8.22
CA ILE A 55 1.68 14.02 6.77
C ILE A 55 1.20 12.60 6.45
N VAL A 56 0.31 12.51 5.45
CA VAL A 56 -0.18 11.26 4.88
C VAL A 56 0.21 11.21 3.40
N TYR A 57 0.81 10.11 2.96
CA TYR A 57 0.98 9.80 1.54
C TYR A 57 -0.01 8.71 1.14
N SER A 58 -0.73 8.95 0.04
CA SER A 58 -1.77 8.04 -0.48
C SER A 58 -1.49 7.78 -1.96
N PHE A 59 -0.98 6.59 -2.28
CA PHE A 59 -0.60 6.21 -3.64
C PHE A 59 -1.66 5.33 -4.31
N GLY A 60 -1.87 5.59 -5.61
CA GLY A 60 -2.83 4.94 -6.52
C GLY A 60 -4.29 5.14 -6.09
N ILE A 61 -4.68 6.40 -5.94
CA ILE A 61 -6.02 6.74 -5.47
C ILE A 61 -7.15 6.45 -6.47
N ASN A 62 -6.85 6.26 -7.76
CA ASN A 62 -7.82 5.96 -8.83
C ASN A 62 -9.12 6.81 -8.77
N TYR A 63 -8.97 8.13 -8.71
CA TYR A 63 -10.06 9.11 -8.56
C TYR A 63 -10.86 9.07 -7.24
N ASP A 64 -10.58 8.13 -6.35
CA ASP A 64 -11.20 8.03 -5.05
C ASP A 64 -10.39 8.78 -3.99
N PHE A 65 -10.87 9.97 -3.64
CA PHE A 65 -10.31 10.80 -2.57
C PHE A 65 -11.00 10.56 -1.20
N SER A 66 -11.89 9.57 -1.08
CA SER A 66 -12.70 9.38 0.13
C SER A 66 -11.85 9.10 1.36
N PHE A 67 -10.81 8.28 1.23
CA PHE A 67 -9.81 8.05 2.28
C PHE A 67 -9.06 9.34 2.61
N ASP A 68 -8.55 10.02 1.59
CA ASP A 68 -7.74 11.23 1.72
C ASP A 68 -8.49 12.36 2.42
N ASP A 69 -9.72 12.61 2.00
CA ASP A 69 -10.59 13.63 2.57
C ASP A 69 -10.94 13.31 4.03
N GLN A 70 -11.22 12.06 4.37
CA GLN A 70 -11.52 11.64 5.76
C GLN A 70 -10.29 11.69 6.67
N ALA A 71 -9.12 11.24 6.20
CA ALA A 71 -7.87 11.31 6.94
C ALA A 71 -7.49 12.76 7.25
N SER A 72 -7.63 13.64 6.26
CA SER A 72 -7.42 15.07 6.44
C SER A 72 -8.43 15.69 7.41
N SER A 73 -9.72 15.37 7.24
CA SER A 73 -10.79 15.95 8.07
C SER A 73 -10.75 15.49 9.53
N LEU A 74 -10.39 14.23 9.80
CA LEU A 74 -10.36 13.70 11.16
C LEU A 74 -9.10 14.12 11.91
N TYR A 75 -7.94 14.03 11.26
CA TYR A 75 -6.66 14.24 11.92
C TYR A 75 -6.05 15.62 11.68
N GLY A 76 -6.55 16.40 10.72
CA GLY A 76 -5.95 17.69 10.35
C GLY A 76 -4.61 17.55 9.63
N CYS A 77 -4.32 16.40 9.02
CA CYS A 77 -3.07 16.15 8.32
C CYS A 77 -3.08 16.74 6.91
N HIS A 78 -1.89 17.12 6.44
CA HIS A 78 -1.65 17.31 5.02
C HIS A 78 -1.58 15.94 4.33
N VAL A 79 -2.50 15.69 3.42
CA VAL A 79 -2.59 14.47 2.62
C VAL A 79 -2.08 14.76 1.22
N PHE A 80 -1.10 13.98 0.79
CA PHE A 80 -0.52 14.03 -0.54
C PHE A 80 -0.96 12.77 -1.28
N SER A 81 -1.85 12.95 -2.24
CA SER A 81 -2.44 11.90 -3.05
C SER A 81 -1.72 11.80 -4.38
N PHE A 82 -1.42 10.58 -4.82
CA PHE A 82 -0.57 10.32 -5.98
C PHE A 82 -1.22 9.29 -6.90
N ASP A 83 -1.36 9.61 -8.18
CA ASP A 83 -1.77 8.63 -9.18
C ASP A 83 -1.37 9.08 -10.59
N PRO A 84 -0.50 8.34 -11.32
CA PRO A 84 -0.08 8.73 -12.66
C PRO A 84 -1.13 8.41 -13.74
N SER A 85 -2.08 7.52 -13.44
CA SER A 85 -3.05 6.94 -14.36
C SER A 85 -4.31 7.79 -14.54
N MET A 86 -4.59 8.73 -13.63
CA MET A 86 -5.76 9.60 -13.64
C MET A 86 -5.78 10.54 -14.87
N LYS A 87 -6.32 10.02 -15.97
CA LYS A 87 -6.61 10.76 -17.21
C LYS A 87 -7.52 11.95 -16.93
N LYS A 88 -7.31 13.05 -17.67
CA LYS A 88 -8.07 14.32 -17.57
C LYS A 88 -7.97 15.03 -16.21
N PHE A 89 -7.15 14.56 -15.27
CA PHE A 89 -6.74 15.35 -14.11
C PHE A 89 -5.52 16.22 -14.47
N PRO A 90 -5.35 17.40 -13.87
CA PRO A 90 -4.11 18.18 -14.00
C PRO A 90 -2.93 17.46 -13.32
N ASP A 91 -1.70 17.84 -13.65
CA ASP A 91 -0.50 17.19 -13.09
C ASP A 91 -0.32 17.47 -11.59
N LYS A 92 -0.88 18.58 -11.11
CA LYS A 92 -0.98 18.93 -9.69
C LYS A 92 -2.31 19.63 -9.44
N LYS A 93 -2.97 19.32 -8.32
CA LYS A 93 -4.20 20.02 -7.90
C LYS A 93 -4.35 20.01 -6.39
N ASN A 94 -4.61 21.17 -5.81
CA ASN A 94 -5.12 21.23 -4.44
C ASN A 94 -6.62 20.94 -4.50
N ARG A 95 -7.04 19.85 -3.86
CA ARG A 95 -8.45 19.50 -3.70
C ARG A 95 -9.07 20.28 -2.53
N SER A 96 -8.28 20.50 -1.48
CA SER A 96 -8.58 21.36 -0.33
C SER A 96 -7.28 22.02 0.16
N PRO A 97 -7.30 22.86 1.21
CA PRO A 97 -6.08 23.38 1.83
C PRO A 97 -5.12 22.31 2.37
N LEU A 98 -5.64 21.12 2.70
CA LEU A 98 -4.89 20.03 3.30
C LEU A 98 -4.77 18.79 2.41
N VAL A 99 -5.52 18.70 1.29
CA VAL A 99 -5.47 17.56 0.37
C VAL A 99 -4.90 17.99 -0.98
N HIS A 100 -3.76 17.42 -1.33
CA HIS A 100 -2.93 17.79 -2.47
C HIS A 100 -2.73 16.61 -3.41
N PHE A 101 -3.14 16.74 -4.66
CA PHE A 101 -2.97 15.72 -5.68
C PHE A 101 -1.74 15.99 -6.56
N TYR A 102 -1.02 14.91 -6.91
CA TYR A 102 0.10 14.88 -7.86
C TYR A 102 -0.07 13.70 -8.83
N LYS A 103 0.05 13.96 -10.12
CA LYS A 103 0.03 12.91 -11.16
C LYS A 103 1.39 12.23 -11.28
N VAL A 104 1.79 11.55 -10.21
CA VAL A 104 3.08 10.87 -10.07
C VAL A 104 2.81 9.45 -9.57
N GLY A 105 3.53 8.47 -10.11
CA GLY A 105 3.53 7.10 -9.59
C GLY A 105 4.75 6.82 -8.73
N LEU A 106 4.62 5.87 -7.82
CA LEU A 106 5.72 5.37 -7.00
C LEU A 106 6.36 4.13 -7.66
N SER A 107 7.69 4.10 -7.70
CA SER A 107 8.45 2.97 -8.23
C SER A 107 9.86 2.92 -7.63
N ASN A 108 10.69 1.96 -8.06
CA ASN A 108 12.10 1.86 -7.65
C ASN A 108 13.03 2.83 -8.38
N THR A 109 12.54 3.51 -9.42
CA THR A 109 13.34 4.41 -10.24
C THR A 109 12.52 5.64 -10.65
N THR A 110 13.20 6.78 -10.75
CA THR A 110 12.60 7.99 -11.30
C THR A 110 12.74 7.99 -12.80
N ALA A 111 11.62 7.83 -13.49
CA ALA A 111 11.59 7.68 -14.94
C ALA A 111 10.22 8.10 -15.51
N THR A 112 10.19 8.33 -16.82
CA THR A 112 8.92 8.43 -17.56
C THR A 112 8.67 7.13 -18.31
N THR A 113 7.53 6.51 -18.09
CA THR A 113 7.17 5.27 -18.79
C THR A 113 6.74 5.53 -20.23
N SER A 114 6.61 4.46 -21.03
CA SER A 114 6.01 4.53 -22.37
C SER A 114 4.57 5.06 -22.38
N LYS A 115 3.83 4.88 -21.28
CA LYS A 115 2.49 5.46 -21.06
C LYS A 115 2.53 6.96 -20.68
N LYS A 116 3.71 7.58 -20.68
CA LYS A 116 3.97 8.96 -20.23
C LYS A 116 3.66 9.20 -18.75
N TRP A 117 3.70 8.14 -17.94
CA TRP A 117 3.58 8.27 -16.49
C TRP A 117 4.91 8.71 -15.90
N ALA A 118 4.89 9.79 -15.13
CA ALA A 118 6.04 10.20 -14.33
C ALA A 118 6.10 9.32 -13.07
N LEU A 119 7.06 8.43 -13.02
CA LEU A 119 7.37 7.62 -11.84
C LEU A 119 8.50 8.25 -11.04
N LYS A 120 8.46 8.11 -9.73
CA LYS A 120 9.49 8.57 -8.81
C LYS A 120 9.76 7.54 -7.72
N THR A 121 10.99 7.52 -7.23
CA THR A 121 11.33 6.85 -5.97
C THR A 121 10.67 7.56 -4.78
N PHE A 122 10.53 6.88 -3.65
CA PHE A 122 9.99 7.53 -2.46
C PHE A 122 10.88 8.70 -2.00
N THR A 123 12.19 8.52 -2.10
CA THR A 123 13.21 9.54 -1.84
C THR A 123 12.97 10.80 -2.67
N ASP A 124 12.75 10.65 -3.98
CA ASP A 124 12.54 11.79 -4.88
C ASP A 124 11.19 12.46 -4.66
N ILE A 125 10.16 11.71 -4.23
CA ILE A 125 8.86 12.29 -3.86
C ILE A 125 9.00 13.13 -2.59
N ARG A 126 9.72 12.65 -1.57
CA ARG A 126 10.01 13.46 -0.39
C ARG A 126 10.81 14.71 -0.75
N ALA A 127 11.82 14.60 -1.61
CA ALA A 127 12.60 15.75 -2.06
C ALA A 127 11.73 16.77 -2.82
N MET A 128 10.88 16.30 -3.73
CA MET A 128 9.92 17.13 -4.48
C MET A 128 8.98 17.92 -3.56
N LEU A 129 8.60 17.35 -2.42
CA LEU A 129 7.70 17.96 -1.45
C LEU A 129 8.41 18.72 -0.32
N GLY A 130 9.75 18.65 -0.25
CA GLY A 130 10.52 19.23 0.85
C GLY A 130 10.44 18.45 2.17
N HIS A 131 10.07 17.16 2.13
CA HIS A 131 9.89 16.30 3.29
C HIS A 131 11.07 15.34 3.55
N THR A 132 12.28 15.68 3.10
CA THR A 132 13.46 14.77 3.15
C THR A 132 13.81 14.30 4.56
N THR A 133 13.53 15.11 5.58
CA THR A 133 13.78 14.81 7.00
C THR A 133 12.50 14.75 7.84
N THR A 134 11.33 14.92 7.22
CA THR A 134 10.04 14.99 7.91
C THR A 134 9.46 13.60 8.09
N ASN A 135 8.96 13.29 9.30
CA ASN A 135 8.25 12.05 9.53
C ASN A 135 6.96 11.98 8.70
N ILE A 136 6.63 10.79 8.22
CA ILE A 136 5.39 10.50 7.50
C ILE A 136 4.53 9.63 8.41
N ASP A 137 3.37 10.13 8.82
CA ASP A 137 2.50 9.43 9.77
C ASP A 137 1.87 8.19 9.12
N ILE A 138 1.44 8.31 7.87
CA ILE A 138 0.79 7.22 7.14
C ILE A 138 1.29 7.19 5.70
N VAL A 139 1.66 5.99 5.24
CA VAL A 139 1.81 5.66 3.82
C VAL A 139 0.77 4.62 3.46
N LYS A 140 -0.22 4.98 2.64
CA LYS A 140 -1.13 4.06 1.96
C LYS A 140 -0.59 3.80 0.56
N MET A 141 -0.51 2.53 0.16
CA MET A 141 0.04 2.10 -1.13
C MET A 141 -0.81 1.00 -1.75
N ASP A 142 -1.46 1.34 -2.86
CA ASP A 142 -2.11 0.42 -3.78
C ASP A 142 -1.75 0.96 -5.18
N ILE A 143 -0.80 0.33 -5.85
CA ILE A 143 -0.11 0.84 -7.05
C ILE A 143 0.14 -0.25 -8.09
N GLU A 144 -0.72 -1.27 -8.12
CA GLU A 144 -0.84 -2.23 -9.22
C GLU A 144 0.51 -2.94 -9.55
N ASN A 145 0.99 -3.77 -8.61
CA ASN A 145 2.26 -4.51 -8.63
C ASN A 145 3.54 -3.68 -8.44
N SER A 146 3.48 -2.35 -8.54
CA SER A 146 4.65 -1.50 -8.30
C SER A 146 5.10 -1.52 -6.82
N GLU A 147 4.31 -2.08 -5.89
CA GLU A 147 4.69 -2.30 -4.49
C GLU A 147 5.95 -3.17 -4.39
N TRP A 148 6.03 -4.20 -5.24
CA TRP A 148 7.15 -5.14 -5.28
C TRP A 148 8.46 -4.48 -5.76
N LEU A 149 8.37 -3.36 -6.47
CA LEU A 149 9.51 -2.55 -6.87
C LEU A 149 9.82 -1.48 -5.83
N ALA A 150 8.79 -0.75 -5.39
CA ALA A 150 8.93 0.39 -4.51
C ALA A 150 9.42 0.01 -3.10
N LEU A 151 8.85 -1.03 -2.48
CA LEU A 151 9.20 -1.39 -1.11
C LEU A 151 10.68 -1.77 -0.92
N PRO A 152 11.30 -2.62 -1.78
CA PRO A 152 12.73 -2.89 -1.69
C PRO A 152 13.58 -1.63 -1.80
N GLU A 153 13.22 -0.69 -2.70
CA GLU A 153 13.94 0.58 -2.81
C GLU A 153 13.80 1.41 -1.53
N MET A 154 12.57 1.59 -1.02
CA MET A 154 12.29 2.32 0.21
C MET A 154 13.02 1.76 1.45
N ILE A 155 13.23 0.44 1.49
CA ILE A 155 14.01 -0.23 2.54
C ILE A 155 15.49 0.07 2.35
N ASN A 156 16.02 -0.10 1.14
CA ASN A 156 17.44 0.10 0.83
C ASN A 156 17.88 1.57 0.97
N SER A 157 16.96 2.52 0.80
CA SER A 157 17.21 3.95 0.98
C SER A 157 16.77 4.47 2.36
N ASP A 158 16.53 3.57 3.33
CA ASP A 158 16.16 3.87 4.73
C ASP A 158 14.92 4.76 4.90
N GLN A 159 14.08 4.88 3.88
CA GLN A 159 12.95 5.80 3.88
C GLN A 159 11.85 5.37 4.86
N LEU A 160 11.71 4.06 5.10
CA LEU A 160 10.72 3.52 6.03
C LEU A 160 11.00 3.86 7.50
N THR A 161 12.23 4.24 7.85
CA THR A 161 12.64 4.54 9.25
C THR A 161 11.95 5.76 9.85
N THR A 162 11.33 6.60 9.02
CA THR A 162 10.57 7.80 9.43
C THR A 162 9.08 7.67 9.15
N VAL A 163 8.62 6.47 8.77
CA VAL A 163 7.20 6.15 8.59
C VAL A 163 6.65 5.51 9.86
N ARG A 164 5.45 5.90 10.28
CA ARG A 164 4.79 5.37 11.49
C ARG A 164 3.79 4.26 11.19
N GLN A 165 2.92 4.47 10.20
CA GLN A 165 2.00 3.46 9.69
C GLN A 165 2.22 3.24 8.20
N LEU A 166 2.23 1.99 7.78
CA LEU A 166 2.39 1.57 6.39
C LEU A 166 1.23 0.65 6.06
N MET A 167 0.51 0.93 4.98
CA MET A 167 -0.58 0.11 4.48
C MET A 167 -0.30 -0.20 3.02
N VAL A 168 -0.34 -1.47 2.67
CA VAL A 168 0.03 -1.92 1.33
C VAL A 168 -1.00 -2.94 0.85
N GLU A 169 -1.52 -2.76 -0.35
CA GLU A 169 -2.19 -3.84 -1.07
C GLU A 169 -1.17 -4.62 -1.87
N TYR A 170 -0.91 -5.86 -1.45
CA TYR A 170 -0.02 -6.75 -2.20
C TYR A 170 -0.79 -7.43 -3.33
N HIS A 171 -0.44 -7.08 -4.56
CA HIS A 171 -0.90 -7.72 -5.80
C HIS A 171 -0.10 -9.01 -6.07
N VAL A 172 -0.72 -10.17 -5.88
CA VAL A 172 -0.12 -11.51 -5.97
C VAL A 172 -0.67 -12.25 -7.18
N GLU A 173 -0.43 -11.69 -8.37
CA GLU A 173 -0.98 -12.21 -9.63
C GLU A 173 -0.28 -13.50 -10.12
N GLU A 174 0.89 -13.82 -9.56
CA GLU A 174 1.66 -15.01 -9.91
C GLU A 174 1.80 -15.98 -8.73
N SER A 175 1.71 -17.27 -9.01
CA SER A 175 1.88 -18.36 -8.03
C SER A 175 3.22 -19.09 -8.14
N THR A 176 4.15 -18.57 -8.97
CA THR A 176 5.46 -19.17 -9.18
C THR A 176 6.32 -19.07 -7.91
N ARG A 177 7.10 -20.13 -7.63
CA ARG A 177 7.97 -20.15 -6.46
C ARG A 177 8.95 -18.97 -6.40
N PRO A 178 9.63 -18.56 -7.49
CA PRO A 178 10.54 -17.42 -7.46
C PRO A 178 9.85 -16.11 -7.10
N PHE A 179 8.69 -15.83 -7.69
CA PHE A 179 7.89 -14.64 -7.38
C PHE A 179 7.52 -14.61 -5.91
N LEU A 180 6.87 -15.67 -5.42
CA LEU A 180 6.39 -15.74 -4.04
C LEU A 180 7.54 -15.70 -3.01
N LEU A 181 8.69 -16.31 -3.32
CA LEU A 181 9.87 -16.22 -2.46
C LEU A 181 10.36 -14.77 -2.36
N SER A 182 10.45 -14.06 -3.48
CA SER A 182 10.83 -12.64 -3.50
C SER A 182 9.83 -11.78 -2.73
N SER A 183 8.53 -12.01 -2.92
CA SER A 183 7.46 -11.32 -2.20
C SER A 183 7.56 -11.51 -0.69
N LEU A 184 7.80 -12.75 -0.24
CA LEU A 184 8.00 -13.06 1.18
C LEU A 184 9.26 -12.40 1.75
N GLN A 185 10.35 -12.34 0.97
CA GLN A 185 11.56 -11.63 1.39
C GLN A 185 11.30 -10.13 1.58
N THR A 186 10.55 -9.50 0.69
CA THR A 186 10.14 -8.09 0.83
C THR A 186 9.30 -7.87 2.08
N ILE A 187 8.30 -8.72 2.34
CA ILE A 187 7.46 -8.64 3.55
C ILE A 187 8.31 -8.80 4.81
N GLN A 188 9.21 -9.78 4.85
CA GLN A 188 10.14 -9.97 5.97
C GLN A 188 11.08 -8.77 6.15
N ALA A 189 11.49 -8.11 5.07
CA ALA A 189 12.32 -6.91 5.15
C ALA A 189 11.56 -5.71 5.72
N VAL A 190 10.27 -5.54 5.38
CA VAL A 190 9.38 -4.57 6.03
C VAL A 190 9.29 -4.84 7.54
N GLU A 191 9.11 -6.09 7.94
CA GLU A 191 9.07 -6.47 9.36
C GLU A 191 10.39 -6.21 10.09
N LYS A 192 11.53 -6.47 9.44
CA LYS A 192 12.87 -6.17 9.96
C LYS A 192 13.12 -4.67 10.09
N ALA A 193 12.45 -3.85 9.28
CA ALA A 193 12.45 -2.39 9.42
C ALA A 193 11.61 -1.88 10.62
N GLY A 194 11.06 -2.79 11.43
CA GLY A 194 10.36 -2.50 12.68
C GLY A 194 8.83 -2.52 12.58
N PHE A 195 8.28 -2.76 11.39
CA PHE A 195 6.84 -2.83 11.18
C PHE A 195 6.25 -4.14 11.68
N LYS A 196 5.04 -4.07 12.25
CA LYS A 196 4.26 -5.23 12.68
C LYS A 196 2.86 -5.15 12.09
N LYS A 197 2.39 -6.25 11.51
CA LYS A 197 1.03 -6.37 10.97
C LYS A 197 0.01 -6.29 12.10
N TYR A 198 -0.93 -5.35 12.03
CA TYR A 198 -2.05 -5.28 12.97
C TYR A 198 -3.40 -5.63 12.34
N TYR A 199 -3.48 -5.61 11.01
CA TYR A 199 -4.68 -5.99 10.29
C TYR A 199 -4.33 -6.48 8.88
N VAL A 200 -5.04 -7.51 8.42
CA VAL A 200 -4.94 -8.04 7.06
C VAL A 200 -6.35 -8.30 6.55
N HIS A 201 -6.65 -7.72 5.40
CA HIS A 201 -7.92 -7.86 4.70
C HIS A 201 -7.68 -8.41 3.30
N LYS A 202 -8.54 -9.34 2.87
CA LYS A 202 -8.49 -9.89 1.51
C LYS A 202 -9.43 -9.04 0.68
N ASN A 203 -8.90 -8.36 -0.34
CA ASN A 203 -9.74 -7.52 -1.17
C ASN A 203 -10.73 -8.43 -1.94
N PRO A 204 -12.06 -8.23 -1.75
CA PRO A 204 -13.09 -9.04 -2.39
C PRO A 204 -13.27 -8.72 -3.88
N VAL A 205 -12.59 -7.72 -4.43
CA VAL A 205 -12.60 -7.38 -5.87
C VAL A 205 -11.60 -8.26 -6.64
N CYS A 206 -10.43 -8.55 -6.05
CA CYS A 206 -9.38 -9.36 -6.67
C CYS A 206 -9.62 -10.87 -6.53
N VAL A 207 -10.74 -11.39 -7.06
CA VAL A 207 -11.12 -12.79 -6.90
C VAL A 207 -10.63 -13.65 -8.07
N GLU A 208 -9.93 -14.73 -7.75
CA GLU A 208 -9.52 -15.76 -8.69
C GLU A 208 -10.27 -17.07 -8.42
N ARG A 209 -10.81 -17.69 -9.48
CA ARG A 209 -11.34 -19.06 -9.45
C ARG A 209 -10.31 -20.00 -10.07
N ILE A 210 -9.69 -20.82 -9.23
CA ILE A 210 -8.75 -21.85 -9.68
C ILE A 210 -9.54 -23.11 -10.03
N GLU A 211 -9.36 -23.61 -11.25
CA GLU A 211 -10.04 -24.82 -11.71
C GLU A 211 -9.71 -26.03 -10.81
N GLY A 212 -10.74 -26.78 -10.42
CA GLY A 212 -10.59 -27.94 -9.54
C GLY A 212 -10.38 -27.60 -8.06
N PHE A 213 -10.47 -26.32 -7.66
CA PHE A 213 -10.43 -25.90 -6.27
C PHE A 213 -11.79 -25.39 -5.78
N PRO A 214 -12.30 -25.83 -4.62
CA PRO A 214 -13.71 -25.64 -4.25
C PRO A 214 -14.07 -24.22 -3.79
N ILE A 215 -13.08 -23.35 -3.53
CA ILE A 215 -13.29 -22.01 -2.99
C ILE A 215 -12.48 -20.99 -3.75
N ALA A 216 -13.07 -19.81 -3.98
CA ALA A 216 -12.36 -18.72 -4.62
C ALA A 216 -11.22 -18.20 -3.74
N ARG A 217 -10.18 -17.66 -4.38
CA ARG A 217 -9.03 -17.04 -3.73
C ARG A 217 -8.99 -15.56 -4.02
N SER A 218 -8.32 -14.81 -3.15
CA SER A 218 -7.94 -13.44 -3.47
C SER A 218 -6.47 -13.43 -3.89
N HIS A 219 -6.16 -12.62 -4.90
CA HIS A 219 -4.80 -12.29 -5.27
C HIS A 219 -4.41 -10.87 -4.83
N CYS A 220 -5.27 -10.15 -4.08
CA CYS A 220 -4.89 -8.87 -3.47
C CYS A 220 -5.11 -8.91 -1.96
N TYR A 221 -4.08 -8.49 -1.22
CA TYR A 221 -4.06 -8.52 0.23
C TYR A 221 -3.72 -7.14 0.77
N GLU A 222 -4.69 -6.45 1.35
CA GLU A 222 -4.49 -5.23 2.10
C GLU A 222 -3.86 -5.58 3.45
N VAL A 223 -2.61 -5.17 3.66
CA VAL A 223 -1.83 -5.46 4.86
C VAL A 223 -1.45 -4.15 5.53
N HIS A 224 -1.86 -4.01 6.79
CA HIS A 224 -1.70 -2.80 7.57
C HIS A 224 -0.68 -3.03 8.67
N TYR A 225 0.32 -2.16 8.68
CA TYR A 225 1.47 -2.23 9.58
C TYR A 225 1.54 -0.98 10.45
N ILE A 226 1.97 -1.18 11.70
CA ILE A 226 2.41 -0.10 12.59
C ILE A 226 3.85 -0.31 13.00
N ARG A 227 4.55 0.79 13.29
CA ARG A 227 5.85 0.80 13.96
C ARG A 227 5.72 1.64 15.23
N ARG A 228 5.94 1.00 16.37
CA ARG A 228 5.97 1.61 17.70
C ARG A 228 7.41 1.91 18.12
#